data_AF-A0A1Q6U957-F1
#
_entry.id   AF-A0A1Q6U957-F1
#
_cell.length_a   1.000
_cell.length_b   1.000
_cell.length_c   1.000
_cell.angle_alpha   90.00
_cell.angle_beta   90.00
_cell.angle_gamma   90.00
#
_symmetry.space_group_name_H-M   'P 1'
#
loop_
_entity.id
_entity.type
_entity.pdbx_description
1 polymer ?
#
loop_
_entity_poly.entity_id
_entity_poly.type
_entity_poly.pdbx_seq_one_letter_code
_entity_poly.pdbx_strand_id
1 'polypeptide(L)'
;MKLYSQEALFAGGVYTVLSYPPAYFQNPIAESFSFLLTGVFVILLFFLFFNKVPSVISHAFRQYPVLSYYLVSFGWVPYFMIAGIVFLPPAATVYEWSDETVNKVADMFNMFCNWGIPCSLLIAWGRKRLTGNSPQ
;
A
#
# COMPACT_ATOMS: atom_id res chain seq x y z
N MET A 1 10.77 11.11 10.82
CA MET A 1 10.10 9.79 10.82
C MET A 1 10.18 9.19 9.42
N LYS A 2 10.70 7.97 9.26
CA LYS A 2 10.82 7.31 7.95
C LYS A 2 9.50 6.70 7.45
N LEU A 3 8.41 6.79 8.23
CA LEU A 3 7.08 6.35 7.81
C LEU A 3 6.59 7.04 6.52
N TYR A 4 7.05 8.27 6.26
CA TYR A 4 6.75 9.05 5.05
C TYR A 4 7.87 9.01 4.00
N SER A 5 8.86 8.12 4.15
CA SER A 5 9.98 8.07 3.22
C SER A 5 9.60 7.33 1.93
N GLN A 6 10.31 7.61 0.84
CA GLN A 6 10.09 6.89 -0.41
C GLN A 6 10.37 5.39 -0.26
N GLU A 7 11.25 4.99 0.65
CA GLU A 7 11.50 3.57 0.94
C GLU A 7 10.31 2.89 1.64
N ALA A 8 9.57 3.62 2.49
CA ALA A 8 8.32 3.10 3.07
C ALA A 8 7.28 2.90 1.97
N LEU A 9 7.03 3.93 1.15
CA LEU A 9 6.12 3.80 0.01
C LEU A 9 6.55 2.69 -0.95
N PHE A 10 7.85 2.54 -1.21
CA PHE A 10 8.37 1.43 -2.01
C PHE A 10 8.02 0.07 -1.40
N ALA A 11 8.19 -0.11 -0.09
CA ALA A 11 7.83 -1.34 0.61
C ALA A 11 6.34 -1.65 0.50
N GLY A 12 5.47 -0.64 0.63
CA GLY A 12 4.03 -0.77 0.38
C GLY A 12 3.72 -1.17 -1.06
N GLY A 13 4.41 -0.59 -2.04
CA GLY A 13 4.28 -0.95 -3.46
C GLY A 13 4.65 -2.41 -3.72
N VAL A 14 5.79 -2.86 -3.17
CA VAL A 14 6.24 -4.26 -3.27
C VAL A 14 5.21 -5.20 -2.65
N TYR A 15 4.73 -4.90 -1.45
CA TYR A 15 3.69 -5.68 -0.79
C TYR A 15 2.43 -5.78 -1.66
N THR A 16 1.99 -4.68 -2.25
CA THR A 16 0.79 -4.65 -3.11
C THR A 16 0.97 -5.56 -4.33
N VAL A 17 2.11 -5.51 -5.01
CA VAL A 17 2.38 -6.36 -6.18
C VAL A 17 2.46 -7.84 -5.80
N LEU A 18 3.03 -8.16 -4.63
CA LEU A 18 3.16 -9.55 -4.18
C LEU A 18 1.85 -10.13 -3.63
N SER A 19 0.99 -9.30 -3.05
CA SER A 19 -0.28 -9.73 -2.45
C SER A 19 -1.42 -9.87 -3.45
N TYR A 20 -1.40 -9.10 -4.54
CA TYR A 20 -2.48 -9.08 -5.53
C TYR A 20 -2.69 -10.44 -6.24
N PRO A 21 -1.67 -11.09 -6.82
CA PRO A 21 -1.88 -12.34 -7.57
C PRO A 21 -2.46 -13.47 -6.70
N PRO A 22 -1.91 -13.78 -5.50
CA PRO A 22 -2.48 -14.78 -4.61
C PRO A 22 -3.95 -14.53 -4.23
N ALA A 23 -4.37 -13.26 -4.11
CA ALA A 23 -5.76 -12.92 -3.80
C ALA A 23 -6.77 -13.40 -4.86
N TYR A 24 -6.33 -13.64 -6.10
CA TYR A 24 -7.19 -14.19 -7.16
C TYR A 24 -7.23 -15.72 -7.20
N PHE A 25 -6.26 -16.39 -6.57
CA PHE A 25 -6.22 -17.85 -6.52
C PHE A 25 -6.92 -18.32 -5.24
N GLN A 26 -8.15 -18.83 -5.37
CA GLN A 26 -8.91 -19.44 -4.27
C GLN A 26 -8.36 -20.83 -3.91
N ASN A 27 -7.10 -20.89 -3.47
CA ASN A 27 -6.43 -22.11 -3.03
C ASN A 27 -5.86 -21.90 -1.61
N PRO A 28 -5.96 -22.89 -0.70
CA PRO A 28 -5.39 -22.82 0.65
C PRO A 28 -3.91 -22.37 0.72
N ILE A 29 -3.11 -22.71 -0.30
CA ILE A 29 -1.70 -22.30 -0.39
C ILE A 29 -1.59 -20.79 -0.58
N ALA A 30 -2.45 -20.20 -1.43
CA ALA A 30 -2.45 -18.77 -1.71
C ALA A 30 -2.94 -17.94 -0.52
N GLU A 31 -3.92 -18.45 0.23
CA GLU A 31 -4.37 -17.86 1.48
C GLU A 31 -3.25 -17.84 2.53
N SER A 32 -2.58 -18.98 2.72
CA SER A 32 -1.45 -19.11 3.66
C SER A 32 -0.30 -18.18 3.29
N PHE A 33 0.02 -18.08 1.99
CA PHE A 33 1.05 -17.16 1.49
C PHE A 33 0.66 -15.69 1.74
N SER A 34 -0.58 -15.32 1.45
CA SER A 34 -1.09 -13.95 1.67
C SER A 34 -1.04 -13.57 3.16
N PHE A 35 -1.40 -14.50 4.04
CA PHE A 35 -1.30 -14.30 5.49
C PHE A 35 0.15 -14.07 5.93
N LEU A 36 1.08 -14.90 5.48
CA LEU A 36 2.51 -14.77 5.79
C LEU A 36 3.07 -13.44 5.28
N LEU A 37 2.73 -13.07 4.04
CA LEU A 37 3.15 -11.81 3.42
C LEU A 37 2.63 -10.60 4.20
N THR A 38 1.37 -10.66 4.65
CA THR A 38 0.77 -9.62 5.52
C THR A 38 1.53 -9.51 6.84
N GLY A 39 1.85 -10.64 7.48
CA GLY A 39 2.66 -10.66 8.70
C GLY A 39 4.04 -10.01 8.51
N VAL A 40 4.74 -10.35 7.43
CA VAL A 40 6.03 -9.71 7.08
C VAL A 40 5.87 -8.21 6.89
N PHE A 41 4.79 -7.77 6.22
CA PHE A 41 4.53 -6.35 5.99
C PHE A 41 4.25 -5.58 7.30
N VAL A 42 3.47 -6.16 8.22
CA VAL A 42 3.23 -5.58 9.55
C VAL A 42 4.51 -5.47 10.37
N ILE A 43 5.38 -6.49 10.32
CA ILE A 43 6.69 -6.45 10.97
C ILE A 43 7.55 -5.32 10.36
N LEU A 44 7.57 -5.18 9.03
CA LEU A 44 8.26 -4.08 8.35
C LEU A 44 7.72 -2.71 8.77
N LEU A 45 6.40 -2.58 8.90
CA LEU A 45 5.75 -1.39 9.41
C LEU A 45 6.24 -1.00 10.81
N PHE A 46 6.35 -1.98 11.70
CA PHE A 46 6.90 -1.78 13.04
C PHE A 46 8.35 -1.29 12.97
N PHE A 47 9.21 -1.91 12.15
CA PHE A 47 10.58 -1.43 11.96
C PHE A 47 10.66 0.00 11.42
N LEU A 48 9.81 0.35 10.45
CA LEU A 48 9.71 1.69 9.88
C LEU A 48 9.27 2.72 10.91
N PHE A 49 8.39 2.35 11.84
CA PHE A 49 7.98 3.19 12.98
C PHE A 49 9.17 3.57 13.87
N PHE A 50 10.09 2.63 14.11
CA PHE A 50 11.37 2.89 14.81
C PHE A 50 12.46 3.50 13.91
N ASN A 51 12.11 4.04 12.74
CA ASN A 51 13.04 4.61 11.74
C ASN A 51 14.10 3.63 11.21
N LYS A 52 13.88 2.32 11.34
CA LYS A 52 14.75 1.27 10.79
C LYS A 52 14.20 0.81 9.45
N VAL A 53 14.91 1.17 8.38
CA VAL A 53 14.65 0.62 7.04
C VAL A 53 15.64 -0.52 6.83
N PRO A 54 15.19 -1.76 6.58
CA PRO A 54 16.07 -2.87 6.22
C PRO A 54 16.97 -2.50 5.04
N SER A 55 18.24 -2.90 5.09
CA SER A 55 19.22 -2.61 4.03
C SER A 55 18.78 -3.14 2.67
N VAL A 56 18.09 -4.28 2.63
CA VAL A 56 17.52 -4.89 1.42
C VAL A 56 16.56 -3.95 0.69
N ILE A 57 15.69 -3.25 1.43
CA ILE A 57 14.72 -2.31 0.86
C ILE A 57 15.44 -1.10 0.27
N SER A 58 16.38 -0.54 1.03
CA SER A 58 17.20 0.59 0.57
C SER A 58 18.05 0.24 -0.66
N HIS A 59 18.61 -0.97 -0.70
CA HIS A 59 19.41 -1.45 -1.82
C HIS A 59 18.54 -1.64 -3.08
N ALA A 60 17.42 -2.34 -2.96
CA ALA A 60 16.49 -2.56 -4.07
C ALA A 60 15.93 -1.24 -4.63
N PHE A 61 15.63 -0.29 -3.74
CA PHE A 61 15.17 1.05 -4.11
C PHE A 61 16.19 1.81 -4.98
N ARG A 62 17.48 1.70 -4.66
CA ARG A 62 18.55 2.36 -5.41
C ARG A 62 18.90 1.65 -6.71
N GLN A 63 18.78 0.31 -6.73
CA GLN A 63 19.18 -0.50 -7.88
C GLN A 63 18.20 -0.38 -9.05
N TYR A 64 16.90 -0.18 -8.78
CA TYR A 64 15.85 -0.19 -9.81
C TYR A 64 15.02 1.11 -9.81
N PRO A 65 15.60 2.27 -10.15
CA PRO A 65 14.97 3.58 -9.96
C PRO A 65 13.63 3.74 -10.70
N VAL A 66 13.51 3.19 -11.91
CA VAL A 66 12.25 3.24 -12.68
C VAL A 66 11.15 2.40 -12.04
N LEU A 67 11.49 1.19 -11.60
CA LEU A 67 10.52 0.32 -10.93
C LEU A 67 10.11 0.92 -9.58
N SER A 68 11.09 1.42 -8.83
CA SER A 68 10.88 2.08 -7.55
C SER A 68 9.96 3.30 -7.66
N TYR A 69 10.12 4.12 -8.70
CA TYR A 69 9.22 5.23 -8.98
C TYR A 69 7.74 4.80 -9.08
N TYR A 70 7.46 3.75 -9.84
CA TYR A 70 6.09 3.25 -9.98
C TYR A 70 5.59 2.58 -8.70
N LEU A 71 6.40 1.76 -8.03
CA LEU A 71 6.02 1.12 -6.76
C LEU A 71 5.70 2.15 -5.67
N VAL A 72 6.49 3.22 -5.58
CA VAL A 72 6.25 4.34 -4.66
C VAL A 72 4.91 5.04 -4.95
N SER A 73 4.51 5.13 -6.21
CA SER A 73 3.31 5.89 -6.59
C SER A 73 2.02 5.36 -5.96
N PHE A 74 1.86 4.04 -5.85
CA PHE A 74 0.68 3.39 -5.26
C PHE A 74 0.95 2.73 -3.91
N GLY A 75 2.18 2.82 -3.40
CA GLY A 75 2.58 2.19 -2.15
C GLY A 75 1.87 2.70 -0.90
N TRP A 76 1.13 3.81 -1.02
CA TRP A 76 0.26 4.33 0.04
C TRP A 76 -0.97 3.45 0.30
N VAL A 77 -1.45 2.70 -0.70
CA VAL A 77 -2.68 1.91 -0.63
C VAL A 77 -2.70 0.93 0.55
N PRO A 78 -1.70 0.05 0.76
CA PRO A 78 -1.75 -0.89 1.88
C PRO A 78 -1.69 -0.22 3.25
N TYR A 79 -1.06 0.96 3.36
CA TYR A 79 -1.08 1.74 4.59
C TYR A 79 -2.47 2.31 4.86
N PHE A 80 -3.13 2.82 3.82
CA PHE A 80 -4.50 3.29 3.90
C PHE A 80 -5.49 2.16 4.23
N MET A 81 -5.27 0.95 3.68
CA MET A 81 -6.03 -0.24 4.02
C MET A 81 -5.95 -0.57 5.52
N ILE A 82 -4.74 -0.63 6.07
CA ILE A 82 -4.52 -0.88 7.50
C ILE A 82 -5.15 0.22 8.35
N ALA A 83 -4.98 1.49 7.97
CA ALA A 83 -5.59 2.61 8.66
C ALA A 83 -7.12 2.48 8.69
N GLY A 84 -7.76 2.12 7.57
CA GLY A 84 -9.21 1.92 7.55
C GLY A 84 -9.67 0.80 8.47
N ILE A 85 -8.99 -0.36 8.47
CA ILE A 85 -9.32 -1.48 9.35
C ILE A 85 -9.20 -1.09 10.84
N VAL A 86 -8.19 -0.29 11.18
CA VAL A 86 -7.92 0.12 12.58
C VAL A 86 -8.85 1.24 13.03
N PHE A 87 -9.16 2.21 12.17
CA PHE A 87 -9.85 3.45 12.58
C PHE A 87 -11.34 3.49 12.22
N LEU A 88 -11.82 2.79 11.18
CA LEU A 88 -13.23 2.83 10.81
C LEU A 88 -14.16 2.17 11.84
N PRO A 89 -13.86 1.00 12.42
CA PRO A 89 -14.74 0.41 13.42
C PRO A 89 -14.88 1.26 14.70
N PRO A 90 -13.79 1.79 15.29
CA PRO A 90 -13.91 2.73 16.41
C PRO A 90 -14.63 4.03 16.05
N ALA A 91 -14.46 4.55 14.83
CA ALA A 91 -15.21 5.72 14.39
C ALA A 91 -16.71 5.42 14.33
N ALA A 92 -17.10 4.27 13.77
CA ALA A 92 -18.50 3.86 13.71
C ALA A 92 -19.13 3.74 15.10
N THR A 93 -18.39 3.23 16.09
CA THR A 93 -18.90 3.10 17.46
C THR A 93 -18.99 4.44 18.20
N VAL A 94 -17.97 5.29 18.10
CA VAL A 94 -17.94 6.61 18.78
C VAL A 94 -19.00 7.57 18.25
N TYR A 95 -19.27 7.51 16.94
CA TYR A 95 -20.23 8.40 16.29
C TYR A 95 -21.61 7.77 16.08
N GLU A 96 -21.86 6.58 16.64
CA GLU A 96 -23.13 5.85 16.54
C GLU A 96 -23.66 5.78 15.10
N TRP A 97 -22.78 5.39 14.16
CA TRP A 97 -23.15 5.31 12.75
C TRP A 97 -24.24 4.26 12.53
N SER A 98 -25.27 4.64 11.76
CA SER A 98 -26.26 3.70 11.25
C SER A 98 -25.61 2.66 10.31
N ASP A 99 -26.24 1.50 10.17
CA ASP A 99 -25.78 0.45 9.23
C ASP A 99 -25.66 1.00 7.79
N GLU A 100 -26.56 1.90 7.38
CA GLU A 100 -26.49 2.56 6.07
C GLU A 100 -25.23 3.43 5.94
N THR A 101 -24.88 4.18 6.99
CA THR A 101 -23.67 5.00 7.02
C THR A 101 -22.41 4.13 6.97
N VAL A 102 -22.37 3.05 7.76
CA VAL A 102 -21.24 2.12 7.77
C VAL A 102 -21.02 1.52 6.39
N ASN A 103 -22.08 1.05 5.73
CA ASN A 103 -22.01 0.46 4.40
C ASN A 103 -21.51 1.48 3.36
N LYS A 104 -22.06 2.71 3.36
CA LYS A 104 -21.59 3.77 2.43
C LYS A 104 -20.12 4.11 2.63
N VAL A 105 -19.66 4.23 3.88
CA VAL A 105 -18.25 4.53 4.18
C VAL A 105 -17.35 3.37 3.77
N ALA A 106 -17.77 2.12 4.00
CA ALA A 106 -17.05 0.94 3.56
C ALA A 106 -16.96 0.85 2.03
N ASP A 107 -18.05 1.15 1.32
CA ASP A 107 -18.08 1.17 -0.15
C ASP A 107 -17.14 2.25 -0.71
N MET A 108 -17.17 3.46 -0.14
CA MET A 108 -16.23 4.53 -0.51
C MET A 108 -14.78 4.12 -0.25
N PHE A 109 -14.51 3.51 0.91
CA PHE A 109 -13.18 3.03 1.27
C PHE A 109 -12.67 1.96 0.30
N ASN A 110 -13.51 0.98 -0.04
CA ASN A 110 -13.21 -0.05 -1.01
C ASN A 110 -12.98 0.55 -2.40
N MET A 111 -13.77 1.55 -2.80
CA MET A 111 -13.57 2.27 -4.04
C MET A 111 -12.20 2.95 -4.08
N PHE A 112 -11.78 3.63 -3.00
CA PHE A 112 -10.45 4.25 -2.92
C PHE A 112 -9.31 3.23 -2.97
N CYS A 113 -9.46 2.08 -2.31
CA CYS A 113 -8.43 1.03 -2.35
C CYS A 113 -8.31 0.39 -3.74
N ASN A 114 -9.45 0.12 -4.39
CA ASN A 114 -9.49 -0.50 -5.72
C ASN A 114 -9.00 0.44 -6.82
N TRP A 115 -9.43 1.71 -6.79
CA TRP A 115 -9.01 2.71 -7.79
C TRP A 115 -7.69 3.41 -7.45
N GLY A 116 -7.22 3.29 -6.22
CA GLY A 116 -5.98 3.93 -5.76
C GLY A 116 -4.77 3.51 -6.58
N ILE A 117 -4.65 2.21 -6.90
CA ILE A 117 -3.55 1.68 -7.72
C ILE A 117 -3.60 2.21 -9.17
N PRO A 118 -4.68 2.01 -9.96
CA PRO A 118 -4.72 2.47 -11.35
C PRO A 118 -4.61 4.00 -11.47
N CYS A 119 -5.26 4.76 -10.60
CA CYS A 119 -5.15 6.22 -10.59
C CYS A 119 -3.72 6.69 -10.31
N SER A 120 -3.06 6.10 -9.31
CA SER A 120 -1.67 6.44 -8.97
C SER A 120 -0.71 6.14 -10.12
N LEU A 121 -0.89 4.99 -10.80
CA LEU A 121 -0.10 4.62 -11.97
C LEU A 121 -0.32 5.56 -13.16
N LEU A 122 -1.57 5.94 -13.44
CA LEU A 122 -1.90 6.89 -14.51
C LEU A 122 -1.26 8.26 -14.25
N ILE A 123 -1.32 8.75 -13.01
CA ILE A 123 -0.69 10.02 -12.61
C ILE A 123 0.84 9.92 -12.74
N ALA A 124 1.44 8.85 -12.26
CA ALA A 124 2.89 8.62 -12.35
C ALA A 124 3.36 8.55 -13.81
N TRP A 125 2.62 7.82 -14.64
CA TRP A 125 2.90 7.73 -16.07
C TRP A 125 2.75 9.08 -16.79
N GLY A 126 1.68 9.82 -16.50
CA GLY A 126 1.45 11.15 -17.05
C GLY A 126 2.56 12.13 -16.67
N ARG A 127 2.97 12.15 -15.39
CA ARG A 127 4.09 12.96 -14.91
C ARG A 127 5.39 12.61 -15.62
N LYS A 128 5.71 11.31 -15.72
CA LYS A 128 6.93 10.84 -16.41
C LYS A 128 6.99 11.28 -17.88
N ARG A 129 5.83 11.32 -18.56
CA ARG A 129 5.76 11.86 -19.94
C ARG A 129 5.95 13.37 -20.01
N LEU A 130 5.38 14.12 -19.06
CA LEU A 130 5.45 15.58 -19.03
C LEU A 130 6.84 16.11 -18.65
N THR A 131 7.56 15.43 -17.76
CA THR A 131 8.90 15.85 -17.32
C THR A 131 10.01 15.46 -18.29
N GLY A 132 9.71 14.72 -19.37
CA GLY A 132 10.71 14.17 -20.28
C GLY A 132 11.58 13.11 -19.61
N ASN A 133 12.33 12.36 -20.42
CA ASN A 133 13.30 11.35 -19.98
C ASN A 133 14.52 11.96 -19.27
N SER A 134 14.34 12.94 -18.38
CA SER A 134 15.40 13.39 -17.48
C SER A 134 15.47 12.39 -16.32
N PRO A 135 16.56 11.60 -16.20
CA PRO A 135 16.77 10.76 -15.03
C PRO A 135 16.91 11.67 -13.80
N GLN A 136 16.14 11.37 -12.75
CA GLN A 136 16.44 11.82 -11.39
C GLN A 136 17.49 10.90 -10.77
#